data_AF-A0A067N914-F1
#
_entry.id   AF-A0A067N914-F1
#
_cell.length_a   1.000
_cell.length_b   1.000
_cell.length_c   1.000
_cell.angle_alpha   90.00
_cell.angle_beta   90.00
_cell.angle_gamma   90.00
#
_symmetry.space_group_name_H-M   'P 1'
#
loop_
_entity.id
_entity.type
_entity.pdbx_description
1 polymer ?
#
loop_
_entity_poly.entity_id
_entity_poly.type
_entity_poly.pdbx_seq_one_letter_code
_entity_poly.pdbx_strand_id
1 'polypeptide(L)'
;MSGSMDKTVRLWDLRTPTCRGLLALPSTPIVTYDLSGLVFAVAVNHYSRILLYDHASFDKAPFLTITLEDPTLSLISYPPRPIYMTSMSFSSNGKYLLVGCSGDAHYILDSFEGHLLAKLEGHTGLERRRMGTPPSIEPSKGNSGEEVCWTPDSKYVISGSLDGKIAIWDVQDLPTREGPIDLKVPPLRLQPLASLEGHPGPSRCVRFNPRYAMMCTAGAELAFWLPDKSADDDEVARELLKKKVP
;
A
#
# COMPACT_ATOMS: atom_id res chain seq x y z
N MET A 1 -14.33 -10.97 2.93
CA MET A 1 -14.07 -10.62 4.35
C MET A 1 -14.39 -9.16 4.56
N SER A 2 -14.76 -8.79 5.78
CA SER A 2 -14.98 -7.38 6.15
C SER A 2 -14.39 -7.10 7.53
N GLY A 3 -13.73 -5.95 7.68
CA GLY A 3 -13.41 -5.35 8.98
C GLY A 3 -14.43 -4.26 9.34
N SER A 4 -14.75 -4.11 10.61
CA SER A 4 -15.78 -3.17 11.08
C SER A 4 -15.28 -2.29 12.22
N MET A 5 -15.87 -1.10 12.36
CA MET A 5 -15.59 -0.18 13.47
C MET A 5 -16.01 -0.73 14.84
N ASP A 6 -16.85 -1.76 14.87
CA ASP A 6 -17.18 -2.52 16.08
C ASP A 6 -16.04 -3.43 16.57
N LYS A 7 -14.85 -3.33 15.95
CA LYS A 7 -13.64 -4.09 16.26
C LYS A 7 -13.75 -5.58 15.93
N THR A 8 -14.58 -5.94 14.96
CA THR A 8 -14.68 -7.31 14.46
C THR A 8 -14.16 -7.45 13.04
N VAL A 9 -13.59 -8.62 12.75
CA VAL A 9 -13.36 -9.12 11.40
C VAL A 9 -14.31 -10.27 11.16
N ARG A 10 -15.00 -10.24 10.02
CA ARG A 10 -15.98 -11.25 9.61
C ARG A 10 -15.54 -11.94 8.34
N LEU A 11 -15.63 -13.26 8.38
CA LEU A 11 -15.38 -14.17 7.26
C LEU A 11 -16.72 -14.58 6.65
N TRP A 12 -16.81 -14.47 5.34
CA TRP A 12 -18.04 -14.67 4.57
C TRP A 12 -17.80 -15.74 3.52
N ASP A 13 -18.70 -16.70 3.44
CA ASP A 13 -18.83 -17.61 2.30
C ASP A 13 -20.01 -17.12 1.46
N LEU A 14 -19.73 -16.63 0.25
CA LEU A 14 -20.75 -16.02 -0.63
C LEU A 14 -21.85 -16.99 -1.07
N ARG A 15 -21.66 -18.30 -0.88
CA ARG A 15 -22.68 -19.32 -1.15
C ARG A 15 -23.73 -19.42 -0.04
N THR A 16 -23.46 -18.84 1.12
CA THR A 16 -24.33 -18.89 2.30
C THR A 16 -24.63 -17.49 2.83
N PRO A 17 -25.85 -17.19 3.29
CA PRO A 17 -26.18 -15.86 3.81
C PRO A 17 -25.62 -15.59 5.22
N THR A 18 -25.05 -16.60 5.88
CA THR A 18 -24.55 -16.52 7.25
C THR A 18 -23.05 -16.24 7.30
N CYS A 19 -22.65 -15.44 8.29
CA CYS A 19 -21.24 -15.23 8.65
C CYS A 19 -20.61 -16.57 9.09
N ARG A 20 -19.47 -16.95 8.49
CA ARG A 20 -18.79 -18.22 8.78
C ARG A 20 -17.79 -18.13 9.92
N GLY A 21 -17.18 -16.97 10.09
CA GLY A 21 -16.17 -16.74 11.13
C GLY A 21 -16.22 -15.31 11.65
N LEU A 22 -15.97 -15.15 12.95
CA LEU A 22 -15.93 -13.87 13.62
C LEU A 22 -14.68 -13.82 14.51
N LEU A 23 -13.85 -12.81 14.29
CA LEU A 23 -12.67 -12.51 15.09
C LEU A 23 -12.88 -11.16 15.78
N ALA A 24 -12.83 -11.14 17.11
CA ALA A 24 -12.92 -9.93 17.90
C ALA A 24 -11.52 -9.38 18.22
N LEU A 25 -11.33 -8.08 18.07
CA LEU A 25 -10.04 -7.41 18.19
C LEU A 25 -10.13 -6.25 19.19
N PRO A 26 -8.99 -5.81 19.75
CA PRO A 26 -8.97 -4.71 20.72
C PRO A 26 -9.24 -3.33 20.09
N SER A 27 -9.05 -3.19 18.76
CA SER A 27 -9.22 -1.94 18.02
C SER A 27 -9.70 -2.20 16.58
N THR A 28 -10.03 -1.14 15.86
CA THR A 28 -10.60 -1.19 14.50
C THR A 28 -9.60 -1.82 13.53
N PRO A 29 -9.98 -2.90 12.82
CA PRO A 29 -9.07 -3.62 11.95
C PRO A 29 -9.02 -3.04 10.54
N ILE A 30 -7.85 -3.21 9.90
CA ILE A 30 -7.68 -3.16 8.45
C ILE A 30 -7.37 -4.59 8.02
N VAL A 31 -7.97 -5.06 6.92
CA VAL A 31 -7.89 -6.47 6.54
C VAL A 31 -7.54 -6.64 5.08
N THR A 32 -6.77 -7.68 4.77
CA THR A 32 -6.53 -8.13 3.40
C THR A 32 -6.35 -9.64 3.35
N TYR A 33 -6.70 -10.23 2.22
CA TYR A 33 -6.35 -11.62 1.89
C TYR A 33 -5.14 -11.68 0.99
N ASP A 34 -4.41 -12.78 1.08
CA ASP A 34 -3.47 -13.19 0.05
C ASP A 34 -4.22 -13.67 -1.21
N LEU A 35 -3.51 -13.84 -2.32
CA LEU A 35 -4.12 -14.27 -3.57
C LEU A 35 -4.62 -15.72 -3.56
N SER A 36 -4.06 -16.59 -2.70
CA SER A 36 -4.53 -17.98 -2.59
C SER A 36 -5.81 -18.10 -1.76
N GLY A 37 -6.10 -17.10 -0.91
CA GLY A 37 -7.22 -17.11 0.03
C GLY A 37 -6.99 -18.01 1.26
N LEU A 38 -5.77 -18.52 1.44
CA LEU A 38 -5.38 -19.36 2.57
C LEU A 38 -4.89 -18.53 3.76
N VAL A 39 -4.36 -17.34 3.51
CA VAL A 39 -3.80 -16.46 4.54
C VAL A 39 -4.48 -15.10 4.47
N PHE A 40 -4.73 -14.52 5.64
CA PHE A 40 -5.18 -13.15 5.71
C PHE A 40 -4.40 -12.38 6.77
N ALA A 41 -4.23 -11.08 6.51
CA ALA A 41 -3.56 -10.15 7.41
C ALA A 41 -4.58 -9.20 8.02
N VAL A 42 -4.37 -8.87 9.30
CA VAL A 42 -5.17 -7.94 10.06
C VAL A 42 -4.24 -6.92 10.74
N ALA A 43 -4.35 -5.66 10.33
CA ALA A 43 -3.61 -4.55 10.92
C ALA A 43 -4.42 -3.87 12.02
N VAL A 44 -3.73 -3.50 13.09
CA VAL A 44 -4.29 -2.83 14.27
C VAL A 44 -3.41 -1.65 14.66
N ASN A 45 -3.86 -0.44 14.33
CA ASN A 45 -3.10 0.81 14.53
C ASN A 45 -2.73 1.08 16.00
N HIS A 46 -3.61 0.77 16.95
CA HIS A 46 -3.38 1.08 18.37
C HIS A 46 -2.12 0.42 18.94
N TYR A 47 -1.66 -0.68 18.34
CA TYR A 47 -0.44 -1.40 18.74
C TYR A 47 0.63 -1.41 17.65
N SER A 48 0.42 -0.71 16.53
CA SER A 48 1.29 -0.76 15.35
C SER A 48 1.60 -2.19 14.90
N ARG A 49 0.61 -3.09 14.95
CA ARG A 49 0.79 -4.52 14.65
C ARG A 49 0.02 -4.98 13.44
N ILE A 50 0.62 -5.91 12.70
CA ILE A 50 -0.02 -6.68 11.63
C ILE A 50 0.01 -8.15 12.04
N LEU A 51 -1.16 -8.77 12.06
CA LEU A 51 -1.39 -10.13 12.51
C LEU A 51 -1.74 -10.99 11.30
N LEU A 52 -0.97 -12.03 11.01
CA LEU A 52 -1.26 -12.97 9.93
C LEU A 52 -1.88 -14.24 10.50
N TYR A 53 -2.97 -14.67 9.86
CA TYR A 53 -3.77 -15.82 10.25
C TYR A 53 -3.91 -16.78 9.09
N ASP A 54 -3.89 -18.07 9.41
CA ASP A 54 -4.34 -19.13 8.51
C ASP A 54 -5.88 -19.11 8.49
N HIS A 55 -6.47 -19.08 7.30
CA HIS A 55 -7.91 -19.12 7.10
C HIS A 55 -8.55 -20.36 7.73
N ALA A 56 -7.89 -21.52 7.68
CA ALA A 56 -8.44 -22.77 8.23
C ALA A 56 -8.40 -22.79 9.78
N SER A 57 -7.49 -22.02 10.36
CA SER A 57 -7.24 -21.96 11.81
C SER A 57 -7.40 -20.55 12.38
N PHE A 58 -8.35 -19.78 11.84
CA PHE A 58 -8.52 -18.35 12.16
C PHE A 58 -8.93 -18.06 13.62
N ASP A 59 -9.41 -19.09 14.31
CA ASP A 59 -9.81 -19.07 15.72
C ASP A 59 -8.62 -19.21 16.68
N LYS A 60 -7.43 -19.54 16.17
CA LYS A 60 -6.18 -19.62 16.94
C LYS A 60 -5.44 -18.28 16.96
N ALA A 61 -4.36 -18.23 17.73
CA ALA A 61 -3.42 -17.11 17.72
C ALA A 61 -2.84 -16.91 16.30
N PRO A 62 -2.52 -15.65 15.91
CA PRO A 62 -1.87 -15.39 14.64
C PRO A 62 -0.54 -16.14 14.57
N PHE A 63 -0.24 -16.75 13.42
CA PHE A 63 1.00 -17.50 13.25
C PHE A 63 2.21 -16.58 13.07
N LEU A 64 1.98 -15.35 12.60
CA LEU A 64 3.00 -14.30 12.49
C LEU A 64 2.41 -12.97 13.00
N THR A 65 3.19 -12.27 13.83
CA THR A 65 2.87 -10.92 14.30
C THR A 65 4.03 -9.99 13.95
N ILE A 66 3.74 -8.99 13.13
CA ILE A 66 4.70 -7.99 12.66
C ILE A 66 4.45 -6.70 13.43
N THR A 67 5.50 -6.10 14.00
CA THR A 67 5.45 -4.76 14.57
C THR A 67 5.97 -3.78 13.51
N LEU A 68 5.12 -2.85 13.06
CA LEU A 68 5.51 -1.82 12.10
C LEU A 68 6.08 -0.61 12.86
N GLU A 69 7.40 -0.53 12.88
CA GLU A 69 8.14 0.62 13.42
C GLU A 69 9.16 1.09 12.37
N ASP A 70 9.27 2.41 12.21
CA ASP A 70 10.25 3.03 11.34
C ASP A 70 11.21 3.88 12.19
N PRO A 71 12.46 3.43 12.38
CA PRO A 71 13.42 4.15 13.22
C PRO A 71 13.76 5.54 12.65
N THR A 72 13.55 5.78 11.35
CA THR A 72 13.83 7.07 10.71
C THR A 72 12.88 8.18 11.16
N LEU A 73 11.70 7.86 11.70
CA LEU A 73 10.74 8.85 12.18
C LEU A 73 11.25 9.62 13.41
N SER A 74 12.15 9.02 14.19
CA SER A 74 12.83 9.67 15.32
C SER A 74 13.76 10.81 14.90
N LEU A 75 14.19 10.82 13.64
CA LEU A 75 15.02 11.90 13.08
C LEU A 75 14.19 13.14 12.72
N ILE A 76 12.87 13.01 12.63
CA ILE A 76 11.95 14.06 12.16
C ILE A 76 11.21 14.70 13.34
N SER A 77 10.83 13.90 14.34
CA SER A 77 9.99 14.34 15.47
C SER A 77 10.33 13.59 16.75
N TYR A 78 10.16 14.24 17.90
CA TYR A 78 10.34 13.62 19.22
C TYR A 78 9.14 13.95 20.13
N PRO A 79 8.39 12.95 20.63
CA PRO A 79 8.51 11.52 20.31
C PRO A 79 8.22 11.22 18.83
N PRO A 80 8.72 10.10 18.27
CA PRO A 80 8.43 9.71 16.89
C PRO A 80 6.92 9.60 16.68
N ARG A 81 6.43 10.27 15.65
CA ARG A 81 5.01 10.24 15.31
C ARG A 81 4.61 8.82 14.87
N PRO A 82 3.53 8.23 15.43
CA PRO A 82 3.19 6.84 15.11
C PRO A 82 2.71 6.70 13.66
N ILE A 83 2.93 5.52 13.09
CA ILE A 83 2.45 5.19 11.74
C ILE A 83 0.96 4.85 11.83
N TYR A 84 0.14 5.53 11.02
CA TYR A 84 -1.29 5.26 10.93
C TYR A 84 -1.60 4.54 9.62
N MET A 85 -1.78 3.22 9.70
CA MET A 85 -2.14 2.38 8.57
C MET A 85 -3.56 2.69 8.11
N THR A 86 -3.80 2.65 6.81
CA THR A 86 -5.10 2.95 6.19
C THR A 86 -5.57 1.83 5.27
N SER A 87 -4.66 1.15 4.60
CA SER A 87 -4.88 0.00 3.70
C SER A 87 -3.77 -1.04 3.84
N MET A 88 -4.07 -2.27 3.41
CA MET A 88 -3.07 -3.31 3.18
C MET A 88 -3.39 -4.09 1.91
N SER A 89 -2.36 -4.56 1.22
CA SER A 89 -2.51 -5.49 0.09
C SER A 89 -1.27 -6.36 -0.05
N PHE A 90 -1.47 -7.67 -0.22
CA PHE A 90 -0.42 -8.55 -0.69
C PHE A 90 -0.05 -8.20 -2.14
N SER A 91 1.23 -8.39 -2.48
CA SER A 91 1.72 -8.31 -3.85
C SER A 91 1.22 -9.49 -4.67
N SER A 92 1.19 -9.36 -5.99
CA SER A 92 0.69 -10.42 -6.86
C SER A 92 1.60 -11.67 -6.90
N ASN A 93 2.88 -11.50 -6.59
CA ASN A 93 3.82 -12.60 -6.41
C ASN A 93 3.78 -13.21 -4.99
N GLY A 94 2.95 -12.66 -4.09
CA GLY A 94 2.78 -13.15 -2.71
C GLY A 94 3.99 -12.95 -1.80
N LYS A 95 5.04 -12.25 -2.23
CA LYS A 95 6.27 -12.03 -1.44
C LYS A 95 6.19 -10.85 -0.50
N TYR A 96 5.41 -9.84 -0.86
CA TYR A 96 5.42 -8.56 -0.18
C TYR A 96 4.04 -8.20 0.34
N LEU A 97 4.03 -7.46 1.44
CA LEU A 97 2.83 -6.82 1.97
C LEU A 97 3.01 -5.31 1.89
N LEU A 98 2.16 -4.65 1.11
CA LEU A 98 2.08 -3.20 1.04
C LEU A 98 1.16 -2.70 2.14
N VAL A 99 1.63 -1.68 2.86
CA VAL A 99 0.90 -0.99 3.90
C VAL A 99 0.75 0.46 3.49
N GLY A 100 -0.47 0.85 3.12
CA GLY A 100 -0.83 2.24 2.91
C GLY A 100 -1.01 2.94 4.25
N CYS A 101 -0.60 4.20 4.32
CA CYS A 101 -0.68 5.01 5.54
C CYS A 101 -1.18 6.41 5.21
N SER A 102 -1.79 7.08 6.18
CA SER A 102 -2.35 8.42 5.95
C SER A 102 -1.30 9.53 5.84
N GLY A 103 -0.11 9.30 6.40
CA GLY A 103 1.02 10.22 6.36
C GLY A 103 1.75 10.24 5.01
N ASP A 104 2.90 10.92 4.96
CA ASP A 104 3.67 11.17 3.73
C ASP A 104 4.57 9.97 3.33
N ALA A 105 4.24 8.77 3.82
CA ALA A 105 4.98 7.56 3.57
C ALA A 105 4.06 6.34 3.52
N HIS A 106 4.40 5.38 2.66
CA HIS A 106 3.84 4.03 2.69
C HIS A 106 4.97 3.02 2.92
N TYR A 107 4.65 1.80 3.32
CA TYR A 107 5.65 0.80 3.68
C TYR A 107 5.47 -0.51 2.93
N ILE A 108 6.59 -1.17 2.65
CA ILE A 108 6.61 -2.52 2.09
C ILE A 108 7.31 -3.44 3.10
N LEU A 109 6.63 -4.53 3.43
CA LEU A 109 7.09 -5.57 4.33
C LEU A 109 7.29 -6.87 3.56
N ASP A 110 8.21 -7.70 4.06
CA ASP A 110 8.24 -9.12 3.70
C ASP A 110 7.00 -9.81 4.27
N SER A 111 6.26 -10.54 3.43
CA SER A 111 5.03 -11.21 3.84
C SER A 111 5.23 -12.54 4.58
N PHE A 112 6.42 -13.16 4.45
CA PHE A 112 6.76 -14.43 5.06
C PHE A 112 7.45 -14.24 6.40
N GLU A 113 8.48 -13.39 6.44
CA GLU A 113 9.30 -13.20 7.64
C GLU A 113 8.91 -11.93 8.42
N GLY A 114 8.24 -10.97 7.78
CA GLY A 114 7.77 -9.76 8.43
C GLY A 114 8.78 -8.61 8.52
N HIS A 115 9.92 -8.71 7.83
CA HIS A 115 10.90 -7.62 7.83
C HIS A 115 10.36 -6.37 7.13
N LEU A 116 10.67 -5.21 7.70
CA LEU A 116 10.44 -3.92 7.05
C LEU A 116 11.48 -3.68 5.95
N LEU A 117 11.05 -3.70 4.68
CA LEU A 117 11.95 -3.65 3.53
C LEU A 117 12.13 -2.22 3.01
N ALA A 118 11.03 -1.52 2.75
CA ALA A 118 11.08 -0.20 2.14
C ALA A 118 10.04 0.79 2.68
N LYS A 119 10.37 2.07 2.52
CA LYS A 119 9.56 3.24 2.83
C LYS A 119 9.43 4.07 1.55
N LEU A 120 8.20 4.20 1.06
CA LEU A 120 7.85 4.93 -0.15
C LEU A 120 7.51 6.38 0.21
N GLU A 121 8.38 7.31 -0.14
CA GLU A 121 8.25 8.74 0.17
C GLU A 121 8.02 9.56 -1.11
N GLY A 122 7.73 10.86 -0.95
CA GLY A 122 7.62 11.81 -2.07
C GLY A 122 6.20 12.11 -2.54
N HIS A 123 5.18 11.46 -1.95
CA HIS A 123 3.78 11.86 -2.09
C HIS A 123 3.34 12.70 -0.89
N THR A 124 2.25 13.46 -1.05
CA THR A 124 1.63 14.19 0.06
C THR A 124 0.50 13.33 0.64
N GLY A 125 0.67 12.91 1.89
CA GLY A 125 -0.29 12.08 2.61
C GLY A 125 -1.66 12.70 2.75
N LEU A 126 -2.69 11.85 2.74
CA LEU A 126 -4.10 12.25 2.77
C LEU A 126 -4.63 12.59 4.16
N GLU A 127 -3.80 12.49 5.20
CA GLU A 127 -4.15 12.83 6.57
C GLU A 127 -4.70 14.26 6.69
N ARG A 128 -3.99 15.24 6.12
CA ARG A 128 -4.23 16.68 6.31
C ARG A 128 -5.56 17.17 5.74
N ARG A 129 -6.27 16.33 4.97
CA ARG A 129 -7.52 16.56 4.23
C ARG A 129 -7.51 17.70 3.20
N ARG A 130 -6.73 18.75 3.43
CA ARG A 130 -6.53 19.95 2.61
C ARG A 130 -5.06 20.37 2.67
N MET A 131 -4.56 20.89 1.55
CA MET A 131 -3.22 21.47 1.49
C MET A 131 -3.07 22.65 2.46
N GLY A 132 -1.86 22.82 3.01
CA GLY A 132 -1.52 23.88 3.95
C GLY A 132 -2.01 23.69 5.39
N THR A 133 -2.81 22.65 5.67
CA THR A 133 -3.17 22.31 7.06
C THR A 133 -1.99 21.61 7.73
N PRO A 134 -1.49 22.08 8.88
CA PRO A 134 -0.37 21.41 9.56
C PRO A 134 -0.79 20.00 10.02
N PRO A 135 0.16 19.04 10.08
CA PRO A 135 -0.13 17.73 10.63
C PRO A 135 -0.52 17.82 12.11
N SER A 136 -1.50 17.02 12.50
CA SER A 136 -1.94 16.87 13.89
C SER A 136 -0.86 16.17 14.73
N ILE A 137 -0.85 16.37 16.05
CA ILE A 137 0.00 15.56 16.95
C ILE A 137 -0.40 14.09 16.85
N GLU A 138 -1.71 13.82 16.93
CA GLU A 138 -2.26 12.48 16.78
C GLU A 138 -2.57 12.19 15.31
N PRO A 139 -1.95 11.15 14.72
CA PRO A 139 -2.26 10.73 13.36
C PRO A 139 -3.72 10.28 13.24
N SER A 140 -4.33 10.60 12.11
CA SER A 140 -5.69 10.16 11.79
C SER A 140 -5.78 9.54 10.40
N LYS A 141 -6.88 8.83 10.12
CA LYS A 141 -7.13 8.21 8.80
C LYS A 141 -7.12 9.22 7.64
N GLY A 142 -7.44 10.50 7.88
CA GLY A 142 -7.50 11.50 6.81
C GLY A 142 -8.70 11.35 5.88
N ASN A 143 -8.46 11.49 4.58
CA ASN A 143 -9.49 11.48 3.52
C ASN A 143 -9.83 10.10 2.96
N SER A 144 -8.94 9.11 3.08
CA SER A 144 -9.10 7.81 2.42
C SER A 144 -8.36 6.69 3.13
N GLY A 145 -8.52 5.47 2.63
CA GLY A 145 -7.65 4.35 2.95
C GLY A 145 -7.55 3.38 1.79
N GLU A 146 -7.50 3.90 0.56
CA GLU A 146 -7.41 3.13 -0.68
C GLU A 146 -6.51 3.83 -1.72
N GLU A 147 -5.69 4.77 -1.25
CA GLU A 147 -4.85 5.66 -2.05
C GLU A 147 -3.70 4.95 -2.75
N VAL A 148 -3.30 3.76 -2.30
CA VAL A 148 -2.15 3.05 -2.83
C VAL A 148 -2.52 1.66 -3.34
N CYS A 149 -1.90 1.23 -4.44
CA CYS A 149 -2.04 -0.13 -4.96
C CYS A 149 -0.78 -0.65 -5.66
N TRP A 150 -0.68 -1.97 -5.77
CA TRP A 150 0.31 -2.65 -6.59
C TRP A 150 -0.02 -2.58 -8.08
N THR A 151 1.02 -2.58 -8.93
CA THR A 151 0.86 -3.07 -10.29
C THR A 151 0.72 -4.60 -10.31
N PRO A 152 0.03 -5.17 -11.32
CA PRO A 152 -0.24 -6.61 -11.37
C PRO A 152 1.00 -7.50 -11.50
N ASP A 153 2.14 -6.94 -11.88
CA ASP A 153 3.43 -7.62 -11.98
C ASP A 153 4.26 -7.55 -10.69
N SER A 154 3.76 -6.89 -9.63
CA SER A 154 4.46 -6.61 -8.37
C SER A 154 5.74 -5.77 -8.51
N LYS A 155 5.95 -5.09 -9.65
CA LYS A 155 7.18 -4.31 -9.90
C LYS A 155 7.07 -2.86 -9.48
N TYR A 156 5.86 -2.32 -9.49
CA TYR A 156 5.61 -0.93 -9.15
C TYR A 156 4.52 -0.80 -8.11
N VAL A 157 4.60 0.29 -7.36
CA VAL A 157 3.54 0.75 -6.48
C VAL A 157 3.06 2.11 -6.98
N ILE A 158 1.75 2.32 -6.95
CA ILE A 158 1.13 3.56 -7.40
C ILE A 158 0.34 4.13 -6.23
N SER A 159 0.51 5.43 -5.93
CA SER A 159 -0.24 6.12 -4.88
C SER A 159 -0.83 7.44 -5.37
N GLY A 160 -2.03 7.74 -4.89
CA GLY A 160 -2.64 9.06 -4.99
C GLY A 160 -2.12 9.99 -3.89
N SER A 161 -2.01 11.27 -4.23
CA SER A 161 -1.49 12.31 -3.34
C SER A 161 -2.55 13.38 -3.07
N LEU A 162 -2.41 14.09 -1.95
CA LEU A 162 -3.29 15.19 -1.54
C LEU A 162 -3.25 16.37 -2.53
N ASP A 163 -2.14 16.55 -3.22
CA ASP A 163 -1.95 17.57 -4.26
C ASP A 163 -2.51 17.15 -5.64
N GLY A 164 -3.11 15.97 -5.74
CA GLY A 164 -3.68 15.44 -6.98
C GLY A 164 -2.68 14.76 -7.91
N LYS A 165 -1.40 14.72 -7.53
CA LYS A 165 -0.42 13.92 -8.26
C LYS A 165 -0.62 12.44 -7.98
N ILE A 166 -0.14 11.62 -8.91
CA ILE A 166 -0.01 10.17 -8.74
C ILE A 166 1.47 9.85 -8.72
N ALA A 167 1.95 9.31 -7.62
CA ALA A 167 3.33 8.88 -7.47
C ALA A 167 3.46 7.40 -7.84
N ILE A 168 4.53 7.07 -8.56
CA ILE A 168 4.85 5.70 -8.99
C ILE A 168 6.25 5.38 -8.48
N TRP A 169 6.41 4.28 -7.75
CA TRP A 169 7.71 3.79 -7.26
C TRP A 169 8.08 2.49 -7.97
N ASP A 170 9.35 2.35 -8.32
CA ASP A 170 9.93 1.06 -8.71
C ASP A 170 10.36 0.31 -7.45
N VAL A 171 9.97 -0.97 -7.36
CA VAL A 171 10.24 -1.83 -6.21
C VAL A 171 10.84 -3.18 -6.62
N GLN A 172 11.44 -3.25 -7.81
CA GLN A 172 12.08 -4.48 -8.30
C GLN A 172 13.32 -4.86 -7.48
N ASP A 173 14.05 -3.87 -6.96
CA ASP A 173 15.32 -4.05 -6.25
C ASP A 173 15.17 -3.96 -4.73
N LEU A 174 14.10 -4.54 -4.19
CA LEU A 174 13.90 -4.60 -2.74
C LEU A 174 14.93 -5.53 -2.07
N PRO A 175 15.47 -5.17 -0.89
CA PRO A 175 16.40 -6.01 -0.18
C PRO A 175 15.71 -7.30 0.29
N THR A 176 16.42 -8.42 0.23
CA THR A 176 16.03 -9.64 0.94
C THR A 176 16.69 -9.60 2.32
N ARG A 177 15.90 -9.76 3.38
CA ARG A 177 16.40 -9.82 4.76
C ARG A 177 16.09 -11.21 5.29
N GLU A 178 17.05 -11.77 6.01
CA GLU A 178 16.92 -13.10 6.63
C GLU A 178 17.29 -13.00 8.10
N GLY A 179 16.73 -13.87 8.92
CA GLY A 179 17.05 -13.99 10.34
C GLY A 179 16.18 -13.11 11.24
N PRO A 180 16.57 -12.89 12.50
CA PRO A 180 15.71 -12.24 13.48
C PRO A 180 15.39 -10.79 13.09
N ILE A 181 14.16 -10.36 13.37
CA ILE A 181 13.70 -8.99 13.09
C ILE A 181 14.40 -8.01 14.05
N ASP A 182 15.20 -7.10 13.49
CA ASP A 182 15.75 -5.95 14.20
C ASP A 182 15.04 -4.66 13.77
N LEU A 183 14.23 -4.10 14.68
CA LEU A 183 13.44 -2.87 14.47
C LEU A 183 14.30 -1.61 14.34
N LYS A 184 15.60 -1.69 14.67
CA LYS A 184 16.53 -0.55 14.53
C LYS A 184 17.07 -0.40 13.11
N VAL A 185 16.93 -1.42 12.27
CA VAL A 185 17.43 -1.38 10.90
C VAL A 185 16.51 -0.51 10.04
N PRO A 186 16.99 0.61 9.48
CA PRO A 186 16.14 1.49 8.68
C PRO A 186 15.68 0.81 7.39
N PRO A 187 14.46 1.11 6.90
CA PRO A 187 14.00 0.66 5.58
C PRO A 187 14.80 1.32 4.45
N LEU A 188 14.80 0.68 3.28
CA LEU A 188 15.20 1.33 2.03
C LEU A 188 14.22 2.47 1.71
N ARG A 189 14.72 3.70 1.61
CA ARG A 189 13.89 4.87 1.27
C ARG A 189 13.82 5.02 -0.25
N LEU A 190 12.61 4.94 -0.79
CA LEU A 190 12.35 5.04 -2.22
C LEU A 190 11.63 6.36 -2.52
N GLN A 191 12.14 7.07 -3.52
CA GLN A 191 11.48 8.23 -4.11
C GLN A 191 10.67 7.79 -5.34
N PRO A 192 9.64 8.55 -5.76
CA PRO A 192 8.86 8.19 -6.93
C PRO A 192 9.75 8.19 -8.17
N LEU A 193 9.70 7.12 -8.96
CA LEU A 193 10.28 7.04 -10.29
C LEU A 193 9.60 8.05 -11.23
N ALA A 194 8.28 8.19 -11.09
CA ALA A 194 7.49 9.12 -11.86
C ALA A 194 6.37 9.75 -11.01
N SER A 195 5.96 10.95 -11.40
CA SER A 195 4.82 11.65 -10.83
C SER A 195 3.90 12.11 -11.97
N LEU A 196 2.70 11.56 -12.03
CA LEU A 196 1.71 11.91 -13.04
C LEU A 196 0.83 13.04 -12.52
N GLU A 197 0.61 14.05 -13.36
CA GLU A 197 -0.25 15.20 -13.09
C GLU A 197 -1.54 15.08 -13.91
N GLY A 198 -2.66 15.55 -13.36
CA GLY A 198 -3.94 15.60 -14.07
C GLY A 198 -5.18 15.20 -13.28
N HIS A 199 -5.05 14.60 -12.08
CA HIS A 199 -6.23 14.39 -11.23
C HIS A 199 -6.63 15.72 -10.57
N PRO A 200 -7.90 16.14 -10.67
CA PRO A 200 -8.36 17.39 -10.08
C PRO A 200 -8.56 17.24 -8.57
N GLY A 201 -7.64 17.84 -7.80
CA GLY A 201 -7.66 17.78 -6.34
C GLY A 201 -7.17 16.44 -5.78
N PRO A 202 -7.44 16.13 -4.49
CA PRO A 202 -6.87 14.97 -3.83
C PRO A 202 -7.27 13.64 -4.49
N SER A 203 -6.28 12.87 -4.93
CA SER A 203 -6.48 11.50 -5.41
C SER A 203 -6.58 10.56 -4.21
N ARG A 204 -7.80 10.09 -3.93
CA ARG A 204 -8.13 9.32 -2.71
C ARG A 204 -8.08 7.82 -2.91
N CYS A 205 -8.27 7.36 -4.13
CA CYS A 205 -8.29 5.95 -4.47
C CYS A 205 -7.56 5.75 -5.78
N VAL A 206 -6.73 4.71 -5.86
CA VAL A 206 -6.05 4.29 -7.08
C VAL A 206 -6.30 2.80 -7.29
N ARG A 207 -6.67 2.43 -8.52
CA ARG A 207 -6.84 1.03 -8.93
C ARG A 207 -6.28 0.79 -10.32
N PHE A 208 -5.62 -0.36 -10.49
CA PHE A 208 -5.04 -0.79 -11.75
C PHE A 208 -5.88 -1.90 -12.39
N ASN A 209 -6.11 -1.80 -13.69
CA ASN A 209 -6.74 -2.83 -14.50
C ASN A 209 -5.67 -3.65 -15.25
N PRO A 210 -5.38 -4.89 -14.83
CA PRO A 210 -4.32 -5.71 -15.43
C PRO A 210 -4.57 -6.03 -16.90
N ARG A 211 -5.84 -6.13 -17.32
CA ARG A 211 -6.18 -6.60 -18.67
C ARG A 211 -5.88 -5.57 -19.75
N TYR A 212 -6.04 -4.30 -19.43
CA TYR A 212 -5.91 -3.19 -20.38
C TYR A 212 -4.71 -2.28 -20.09
N ALA A 213 -3.91 -2.61 -19.06
CA ALA A 213 -2.84 -1.77 -18.55
C ALA A 213 -3.29 -0.33 -18.24
N MET A 214 -4.55 -0.16 -17.84
CA MET A 214 -5.13 1.14 -17.50
C MET A 214 -5.17 1.31 -15.99
N MET A 215 -5.10 2.55 -15.52
CA MET A 215 -5.34 2.86 -14.11
C MET A 215 -6.50 3.85 -14.00
N CYS A 216 -7.25 3.79 -12.90
CA CYS A 216 -8.23 4.80 -12.56
C CYS A 216 -7.92 5.39 -11.19
N THR A 217 -8.12 6.70 -11.07
CA THR A 217 -8.01 7.40 -9.80
C THR A 217 -9.30 8.12 -9.47
N ALA A 218 -9.69 8.09 -8.19
CA ALA A 218 -10.93 8.69 -7.72
C ALA A 218 -10.68 9.59 -6.51
N GLY A 219 -11.34 10.74 -6.50
CA GLY A 219 -11.29 11.74 -5.45
C GLY A 219 -12.65 12.40 -5.30
N ALA A 220 -12.72 13.72 -5.53
CA ALA A 220 -14.00 14.38 -5.82
C ALA A 220 -14.48 14.05 -7.25
N GLU A 221 -13.53 13.78 -8.16
CA GLU A 221 -13.79 13.38 -9.54
C GLU A 221 -13.11 12.04 -9.84
N LEU A 222 -13.40 11.49 -11.03
CA LEU A 222 -12.84 10.24 -11.51
C LEU A 222 -11.97 10.53 -12.74
N ALA A 223 -10.73 10.05 -12.73
CA ALA A 223 -9.81 10.15 -13.86
C ALA A 223 -9.36 8.76 -14.33
N PHE A 224 -9.29 8.58 -15.65
CA PHE A 224 -8.75 7.37 -16.29
C PHE A 224 -7.40 7.67 -16.93
N TRP A 225 -6.43 6.80 -16.67
CA TRP A 225 -5.08 6.89 -17.18
C TRP A 225 -4.89 5.74 -18.15
N LEU A 226 -4.71 6.12 -19.41
CA LEU A 226 -4.59 5.20 -20.53
C LEU A 226 -3.11 5.07 -20.90
N PRO A 227 -2.64 3.86 -21.25
CA PRO A 227 -1.35 3.72 -21.91
C PRO A 227 -1.28 4.63 -23.13
N ASP A 228 -0.13 5.24 -23.33
CA ASP A 228 0.11 5.89 -24.61
C ASP A 228 0.06 4.84 -25.72
N LYS A 229 -0.72 5.13 -26.76
CA LYS A 229 -0.86 4.28 -27.95
C LYS A 229 -0.01 4.81 -29.10
N SER A 230 0.54 6.01 -28.96
CA SER A 230 1.55 6.53 -29.88
C SER A 230 2.72 5.56 -29.87
N ALA A 231 3.18 5.12 -31.04
CA ALA A 231 4.53 4.58 -31.09
C ALA A 231 5.45 5.72 -30.64
N ASP A 232 6.33 5.45 -29.67
CA ASP A 232 7.28 6.45 -29.20
C ASP A 232 8.07 6.92 -30.43
N ASP A 233 7.84 8.17 -30.87
CA ASP A 233 8.39 8.69 -32.12
C ASP A 233 9.93 8.56 -32.11
N ASP A 234 10.53 8.58 -30.92
CA ASP A 234 11.95 8.34 -30.68
C ASP A 234 12.37 6.87 -30.88
N GLU A 235 11.53 5.91 -30.51
CA GLU A 235 11.77 4.48 -30.73
C GLU A 235 11.58 4.13 -32.21
N VAL A 236 10.55 4.69 -32.86
CA VAL A 236 10.34 4.59 -34.31
C VAL A 236 11.49 5.25 -35.08
N ALA A 237 11.94 6.43 -34.65
CA ALA A 237 13.09 7.10 -35.24
C ALA A 237 14.38 6.29 -35.06
N ARG A 238 14.62 5.69 -33.88
CA ARG A 238 15.76 4.80 -33.63
C ARG A 238 15.71 3.54 -34.47
N GLU A 239 14.54 2.92 -34.66
CA GLU A 239 14.38 1.77 -35.54
C GLU A 239 14.59 2.13 -37.02
N LEU A 240 14.09 3.29 -37.46
CA LEU A 240 14.29 3.80 -38.81
C LEU A 240 15.76 4.13 -39.09
N LEU A 241 16.48 4.63 -38.09
CA LEU A 241 17.93 4.86 -38.17
C LEU A 241 18.71 3.54 -38.23
N LYS A 242 18.30 2.52 -37.45
CA LYS A 242 18.91 1.17 -37.52
C LYS A 242 18.67 0.48 -38.86
N LYS A 243 17.55 0.73 -39.53
CA LYS A 243 17.23 0.19 -40.87
C LYS A 243 17.93 0.91 -42.03
N LYS A 244 18.61 2.04 -41.78
CA LYS A 244 19.29 2.85 -42.81
C LYS A 244 20.80 2.62 -42.93
N VAL A 245 21.37 1.66 -42.20
CA VAL A 245 22.78 1.28 -42.35
C VAL A 245 22.85 0.06 -43.28
N PRO A 246 23.33 0.21 -44.54
CA PRO A 246 23.65 -0.92 -45.40
C PRO A 246 24.89 -1.68 -44.92
#